data_AF-A0A3C1CCG4-F1
#
_entry.id   AF-A0A3C1CCG4-F1
#
_cell.length_a   1.000
_cell.length_b   1.000
_cell.length_c   1.000
_cell.angle_alpha   90.00
_cell.angle_beta   90.00
_cell.angle_gamma   90.00
#
_symmetry.space_group_name_H-M   'P 1'
#
loop_
_entity.id
_entity.type
_entity.pdbx_description
1 polymer ?
#
loop_
_entity_poly.entity_id
_entity_poly.type
_entity_poly.pdbx_seq_one_letter_code
_entity_poly.pdbx_strand_id
1 'polypeptide(L)' 'ELLNAIMKAKPSSSKGTYLKGISMASTMSPGIAIDTKAFIN' A
#
# COMPACT_ATOMS: atom_id res chain seq x y z
N GLU A 1 -8.44 -7.14 3.08
CA GLU A 1 -9.50 -6.44 2.32
C GLU A 1 -9.05 -5.14 1.63
N LEU A 2 -8.74 -4.05 2.34
CA LEU A 2 -8.48 -2.75 1.68
C LEU A 2 -7.22 -2.73 0.79
N LEU A 3 -6.08 -3.23 1.27
CA LEU A 3 -4.86 -3.35 0.44
C LEU A 3 -5.07 -4.28 -0.77
N ASN A 4 -5.80 -5.39 -0.58
CA ASN A 4 -6.07 -6.35 -1.65
C ASN A 4 -6.97 -5.73 -2.74
N ALA A 5 -7.93 -4.88 -2.36
CA ALA A 5 -8.76 -4.14 -3.30
C ALA A 5 -7.93 -3.14 -4.13
N ILE A 6 -6.99 -2.43 -3.48
CA ILE A 6 -6.08 -1.51 -4.16
C ILE A 6 -5.19 -2.28 -5.16
N MET A 7 -4.66 -3.44 -4.77
CA MET A 7 -3.86 -4.28 -5.68
C MET A 7 -4.66 -4.81 -6.86
N LYS A 8 -5.93 -5.19 -6.67
CA LYS A 8 -6.83 -5.59 -7.75
C LYS A 8 -7.20 -4.43 -8.68
N ALA A 9 -7.25 -3.21 -8.16
CA ALA A 9 -7.48 -2.00 -8.94
C ALA A 9 -6.23 -1.50 -9.70
N LYS A 10 -5.12 -2.25 -9.68
CA LYS A 10 -3.90 -1.89 -10.41
C LYS A 10 -4.16 -1.88 -11.93
N PRO A 11 -3.95 -0.74 -12.62
CA PRO A 11 -4.08 -0.67 -14.07
C PRO A 11 -2.98 -1.50 -14.76
N SER A 12 -3.33 -2.13 -15.89
CA SER A 12 -2.37 -2.89 -16.73
C SER A 12 -1.28 -2.01 -17.37
N SER A 13 -1.54 -0.70 -17.49
CA SER A 13 -0.58 0.30 -18.00
C SER A 13 0.46 0.75 -16.94
N SER A 14 0.24 0.44 -15.66
CA SER A 14 1.18 0.85 -14.60
C SER A 14 2.48 0.06 -14.68
N LYS A 15 3.54 0.72 -15.16
CA LYS A 15 4.92 0.19 -15.19
C LYS A 15 5.67 0.55 -13.91
N GLY A 16 6.38 -0.40 -13.34
CA GLY A 16 7.19 -0.22 -12.13
C GLY A 16 6.46 -0.51 -10.81
N THR A 17 6.96 0.06 -9.71
CA THR A 17 6.47 -0.19 -8.35
C THR A 17 5.13 0.52 -8.13
N TYR A 18 4.05 -0.25 -8.01
CA TYR A 18 2.70 0.30 -7.86
C TYR A 18 2.45 0.91 -6.47
N LEU A 19 3.01 0.30 -5.41
CA LEU A 19 2.96 0.79 -4.03
C LEU A 19 4.36 1.13 -3.55
N LYS A 20 4.65 2.42 -3.28
CA LYS A 20 5.97 2.90 -2.86
C LYS A 20 6.20 2.85 -1.36
N GLY A 21 5.16 3.08 -0.56
CA GLY A 21 5.22 3.08 0.90
C GLY A 21 3.82 3.13 1.50
N ILE A 22 3.64 2.51 2.66
CA ILE A 22 2.38 2.50 3.40
C ILE A 22 2.66 3.03 4.80
N SER A 23 1.82 3.93 5.28
CA SER A 23 1.90 4.50 6.61
C SER A 23 0.52 4.42 7.24
N MET A 24 0.42 3.91 8.47
CA MET A 24 -0.82 3.95 9.25
C MET A 24 -0.66 4.93 10.41
N ALA A 25 -1.69 5.74 10.62
CA ALA A 25 -1.79 6.66 11.75
C ALA A 25 -3.24 6.67 12.26
N SER A 26 -3.41 6.88 13.55
CA SER A 26 -4.68 7.33 14.13
C SER A 26 -4.80 8.85 13.95
N THR A 27 -6.01 9.39 14.09
CA THR A 27 -6.40 10.76 13.70
C THR A 27 -5.46 11.86 14.19
N MET A 28 -4.78 11.68 15.33
CA MET A 28 -3.86 12.65 15.92
C MET A 28 -2.57 12.00 16.46
N SER A 29 -2.14 10.85 15.94
CA SER A 29 -0.94 10.15 16.39
C SER A 29 0.17 10.17 15.32
N PRO A 30 1.45 10.05 15.72
CA PRO A 30 2.53 9.80 14.78
C PRO A 30 2.27 8.56 13.92
N GLY A 31 2.64 8.62 12.64
CA GLY A 31 2.45 7.52 11.70
C GLY A 31 3.52 6.43 11.85
N ILE A 32 3.10 5.18 11.72
CA ILE A 32 3.97 4.01 11.66
C ILE A 32 4.12 3.59 10.20
N ALA A 33 5.36 3.55 9.72
CA ALA A 33 5.67 3.03 8.40
C ALA A 33 5.54 1.50 8.39
N ILE A 34 4.85 0.97 7.39
CA ILE A 34 4.57 -0.45 7.23
C ILE A 34 5.29 -0.95 6.00
N ASP A 35 5.92 -2.12 6.11
CA ASP A 35 6.59 -2.74 4.98
C ASP A 35 5.58 -3.16 3.92
N THR A 36 5.76 -2.64 2.71
CA THR A 36 4.93 -2.93 1.55
C THR A 36 5.27 -4.29 0.92
N LYS A 37 6.42 -4.89 1.26
CA LYS A 37 6.86 -6.18 0.69
C LYS A 37 6.04 -7.37 1.19
N ALA A 38 5.48 -7.29 2.40
CA ALA A 38 4.66 -8.35 2.97
C ALA A 38 3.34 -8.60 2.21
N PHE A 39 2.92 -7.67 1.35
CA PHE A 39 1.65 -7.71 0.63
C PHE A 39 1.80 -7.92 -0.89
N ILE A 40 3.01 -8.20 -1.38
CA ILE A 40 3.32 -8.38 -2.81
C ILE A 40 3.37 -9.88 -3.22
N ASN A 41 3.19 -10.81 -2.28
CA ASN A 41 3.26 -12.26 -2.55
C ASN A 41 1.88 -12.90 -2.81
#